data_AF-A0A970KAU1-F1
#
_entry.id   AF-A0A970KAU1-F1
#
_cell.length_a   1.000
_cell.length_b   1.000
_cell.length_c   1.000
_cell.angle_alpha   90.00
_cell.angle_beta   90.00
_cell.angle_gamma   90.00
#
_symmetry.space_group_name_H-M   'P 1'
#
loop_
_entity.id
_entity.type
_entity.pdbx_description
1 polymer ?
#
loop_
_entity_poly.entity_id
_entity_poly.type
_entity_poly.pdbx_seq_one_letter_code
_entity_poly.pdbx_strand_id
1 'polypeptide(L)' 'KNPEIDLKTLTRQQIFADNLPCKSIKSAVEAGILPPVNGYERMTALI' A
#
# COMPACT_ATOMS: atom_id res chain seq x y z
N LYS A 1 4.95 -13.28 -8.06
CA LYS A 1 4.24 -14.17 -7.10
C LYS A 1 4.97 -14.02 -5.77
N ASN A 2 4.44 -13.26 -4.80
CA ASN A 2 5.04 -13.16 -3.46
C ASN A 2 4.05 -13.69 -2.43
N PRO A 3 4.05 -14.99 -2.10
CA PRO A 3 3.06 -15.58 -1.22
C PRO A 3 3.62 -15.92 0.17
N GLU A 4 4.34 -15.02 0.84
CA GLU A 4 4.78 -15.26 2.24
C GLU A 4 4.64 -14.06 3.18
N ILE A 5 3.86 -13.04 2.82
CA ILE A 5 3.42 -12.06 3.83
C ILE A 5 2.24 -12.69 4.59
N ASP A 6 2.47 -13.05 5.85
CA ASP A 6 1.39 -13.40 6.76
C ASP A 6 0.66 -12.12 7.19
N LEU A 7 -0.49 -11.88 6.56
CA LEU A 7 -1.35 -10.74 6.87
C LEU A 7 -1.87 -10.74 8.31
N LYS A 8 -1.89 -11.90 9.00
CA LYS A 8 -2.34 -11.99 10.40
C LYS A 8 -1.33 -11.39 11.37
N THR A 9 -0.04 -11.44 11.03
CA THR A 9 1.05 -10.94 11.89
C THR A 9 1.67 -9.64 11.38
N LEU A 10 1.25 -9.17 10.19
CA LEU A 10 1.78 -7.96 9.58
C LEU A 10 1.49 -6.73 10.44
N THR A 11 2.55 -6.07 10.93
CA THR A 11 2.41 -4.85 11.74
C THR A 11 2.39 -3.60 10.86
N ARG A 12 1.83 -2.51 11.40
CA ARG A 12 1.89 -1.20 10.75
C ARG A 12 3.34 -0.74 10.54
N GLN A 13 4.23 -0.92 11.53
CA GLN A 13 5.63 -0.52 11.39
C GLN A 13 6.31 -1.24 10.22
N GLN A 14 6.10 -2.55 10.07
CA GLN A 14 6.64 -3.31 8.95
C GLN A 14 6.09 -2.82 7.60
N ILE A 15 4.80 -2.49 7.51
CA ILE A 15 4.21 -1.92 6.28
C ILE A 15 4.98 -0.68 5.80
N PHE A 16 5.37 0.21 6.73
CA PHE A 16 6.15 1.40 6.39
C PHE A 16 7.64 1.10 6.19
N ALA A 17 8.25 0.25 7.01
CA ALA A 17 9.67 -0.10 6.93
C ALA A 17 10.01 -0.87 5.63
N ASP A 18 9.17 -1.84 5.27
CA ASP A 18 9.34 -2.67 4.07
C ASP A 18 8.73 -2.02 2.82
N ASN A 19 8.25 -0.78 2.95
CA ASN A 19 7.66 0.01 1.87
C ASN A 19 6.53 -0.72 1.11
N LEU A 20 5.69 -1.45 1.85
CA LEU A 20 4.64 -2.27 1.26
C LEU A 20 3.56 -1.39 0.61
N PRO A 21 3.00 -1.81 -0.54
CA PRO A 21 2.04 -1.01 -1.30
C PRO A 21 0.71 -0.78 -0.55
N CYS A 22 0.39 -1.57 0.47
CA CYS A 22 -0.79 -1.38 1.32
C CYS A 22 -0.65 -0.22 2.33
N LYS A 23 0.47 0.51 2.36
CA LYS A 23 0.66 1.68 3.23
C LYS A 23 -0.27 2.86 2.94
N SER A 24 -0.76 2.96 1.70
CA SER A 24 -1.75 3.96 1.28
C SER A 24 -2.57 3.45 0.10
N ILE A 25 -3.78 3.97 -0.07
CA ILE A 25 -4.65 3.64 -1.21
C ILE A 25 -3.95 3.95 -2.53
N LYS A 26 -3.30 5.13 -2.62
CA LYS A 26 -2.52 5.50 -3.81
C LYS A 26 -1.44 4.48 -4.16
N SER A 27 -0.63 4.06 -3.18
CA SER A 27 0.44 3.09 -3.41
C SER A 27 -0.11 1.72 -3.87
N ALA A 28 -1.25 1.30 -3.33
CA ALA A 28 -1.88 0.03 -3.69
C ALA A 28 -2.46 0.07 -5.12
N VAL A 29 -3.02 1.20 -5.53
CA VAL A 29 -3.49 1.43 -6.91
C VAL A 29 -2.31 1.50 -7.88
N GLU A 30 -1.27 2.27 -7.58
CA GLU A 30 -0.07 2.40 -8.41
C GLU A 30 0.69 1.08 -8.58
N ALA A 31 0.64 0.20 -7.57
CA ALA A 31 1.19 -1.15 -7.64
C ALA A 31 0.31 -2.16 -8.38
N GLY A 32 -0.89 -1.76 -8.85
CA GLY A 32 -1.82 -2.63 -9.56
C GLY A 32 -2.52 -3.69 -8.69
N ILE A 33 -2.45 -3.56 -7.36
CA ILE A 33 -3.13 -4.45 -6.42
C ILE A 33 -4.61 -4.10 -6.32
N LEU A 34 -4.92 -2.81 -6.36
CA LEU A 34 -6.28 -2.30 -6.39
C LEU A 34 -6.59 -1.67 -7.74
N PRO A 35 -7.84 -1.78 -8.23
CA PRO A 35 -8.28 -0.97 -9.35
C PRO A 35 -8.24 0.52 -8.97
N PRO A 36 -8.13 1.44 -9.96
CA PRO A 36 -8.18 2.87 -9.71
C PRO A 36 -9.41 3.29 -8.89
N VAL A 37 -9.18 3.99 -7.78
CA VAL A 37 -10.22 4.51 -6.89
C VAL A 37 -10.29 6.02 -7.03
N ASN A 38 -11.48 6.59 -7.23
CA ASN A 38 -11.65 8.02 -7.48
C ASN A 38 -10.85 8.90 -6.49
N GLY A 39 -9.99 9.76 -7.03
CA GLY A 39 -9.22 10.75 -6.26
C GLY A 39 -7.94 10.21 -5.62
N TYR A 40 -7.56 8.95 -5.87
CA TYR A 40 -6.30 8.38 -5.35
C TYR A 40 -5.07 9.19 -5.80
N GLU A 41 -5.14 9.80 -6.97
CA GLU A 41 -4.06 10.58 -7.58
C GLU A 41 -3.67 11.78 -6.70
N ARG A 42 -4.69 12.37 -6.02
CA ARG A 42 -4.56 13.53 -5.13
C ARG A 42 -4.06 13.16 -3.73
N MET A 43 -3.93 11.87 -3.41
CA MET A 43 -3.43 11.38 -2.12
C MET A 43 -1.89 11.48 -2.06
N THR A 44 -1.39 12.69 -2.27
CA THR A 44 0.01 13.08 -2.03
C THR A 44 0.09 13.75 -0.68
N ALA A 45 1.01 13.32 0.18
CA ALA A 45 1.32 14.08 1.39
C ALA A 45 1.85 15.45 0.96
N LEU A 46 1.24 16.52 1.48
CA LEU A 46 1.84 17.86 1.42
C LEU A 46 3.01 17.83 2.40
N ILE A 47 4.21 17.73 1.86
CA ILE A 47 5.47 17.82 2.61
C ILE A 47 5.81 19.29 2.83
#